data_AF-A0A2D5ANA6-F1
#
_entry.id   AF-A0A2D5ANA6-F1
#
_cell.length_a   1.000
_cell.length_b   1.000
_cell.length_c   1.000
_cell.angle_alpha   90.00
_cell.angle_beta   90.00
_cell.angle_gamma   90.00
#
_symmetry.space_group_name_H-M   'P 1'
#
loop_
_entity.id
_entity.type
_entity.pdbx_description
1 polymer ?
#
loop_
_entity_poly.entity_id
_entity_poly.type
_entity_poly.pdbx_seq_one_letter_code
_entity_poly.pdbx_strand_id
1 'polypeptide(L)'
;MKGGFKVDDPKHFADRLAKNNLVIPGDWDASYLFVTLFRPADHRDAMPPQGKGERLTPEETAMVQLWIAEGATINGKTGEKGYMPKAGESGFVANVDDRGGTQMAERGLPELAQPREWTNTEGKTITATLLRVEDDVALLKLANGQVYRYPIDKLSEQSKVALNE
;
A
#
# COMPACT_ATOMS: atom_id res chain seq x y z
N MET A 1 -2.28 11.01 29.42
CA MET A 1 -2.41 9.99 28.36
C MET A 1 -3.89 9.79 28.07
N LYS A 2 -4.35 10.09 26.84
CA LYS A 2 -5.76 9.89 26.45
C LYS A 2 -5.87 8.51 25.81
N GLY A 3 -6.67 7.61 26.39
CA GLY A 3 -7.13 6.38 25.72
C GLY A 3 -6.35 5.08 25.95
N GLY A 4 -5.43 4.98 26.93
CA GLY A 4 -4.80 3.69 27.30
C GLY A 4 -4.01 2.99 26.18
N PHE A 5 -3.67 3.73 25.12
CA PHE A 5 -2.98 3.20 23.94
C PHE A 5 -1.49 3.01 24.25
N LYS A 6 -1.06 1.75 24.35
CA LYS A 6 0.35 1.38 24.53
C LYS A 6 0.99 1.19 23.17
N VAL A 7 1.76 2.19 22.73
CA VAL A 7 2.59 2.12 21.52
C VAL A 7 3.92 1.40 21.76
N ASP A 8 4.30 1.22 23.03
CA ASP A 8 5.62 0.70 23.42
C ASP A 8 5.68 -0.84 23.49
N ASP A 9 4.58 -1.54 23.22
CA ASP A 9 4.55 -3.01 23.19
C ASP A 9 4.34 -3.52 21.75
N PRO A 10 5.41 -4.02 21.10
CA PRO A 10 5.37 -4.47 19.71
C PRO A 10 4.34 -5.58 19.45
N LYS A 11 4.08 -6.45 20.43
CA LYS A 11 3.13 -7.56 20.27
C LYS A 11 1.70 -7.04 20.29
N HIS A 12 1.36 -6.20 21.26
CA HIS A 12 0.03 -5.60 21.34
C HIS A 12 -0.24 -4.64 20.17
N PHE A 13 0.80 -3.97 19.68
CA PHE A 13 0.72 -3.11 18.51
C PHE A 13 0.39 -3.92 17.24
N ALA A 14 1.11 -5.01 16.98
CA ALA A 14 0.86 -5.89 15.83
C ALA A 14 -0.54 -6.55 15.88
N ASP A 15 -0.94 -7.09 17.03
CA ASP A 15 -2.26 -7.73 17.20
C ASP A 15 -3.42 -6.75 16.95
N ARG A 16 -3.23 -5.45 17.27
CA ARG A 16 -4.26 -4.42 17.05
C ARG A 16 -4.39 -4.04 15.57
N LEU A 17 -3.28 -4.03 14.82
CA LEU A 17 -3.31 -3.83 13.36
C LEU A 17 -4.03 -5.00 12.66
N ALA A 18 -3.80 -6.23 13.15
CA ALA A 18 -4.40 -7.44 12.60
C ALA A 18 -5.91 -7.55 12.86
N LYS A 19 -6.39 -7.19 14.07
CA LYS A 19 -7.82 -7.34 14.45
C LYS A 19 -8.81 -6.56 13.57
N ASN A 20 -8.33 -5.59 12.78
CA ASN A 20 -9.16 -4.76 11.91
C ASN A 20 -8.75 -4.84 10.43
N ASN A 21 -7.86 -5.76 10.03
CA ASN A 21 -7.24 -5.74 8.68
C ASN A 21 -6.71 -4.34 8.30
N LEU A 22 -6.27 -3.55 9.29
CA LEU A 22 -5.82 -2.17 9.08
C LEU A 22 -4.57 -2.17 8.19
N VAL A 23 -3.74 -3.19 8.39
CA VAL A 23 -2.58 -3.49 7.58
C VAL A 23 -2.68 -4.96 7.16
N ILE A 24 -2.55 -5.20 5.86
CA ILE A 24 -2.48 -6.53 5.25
C ILE A 24 -1.03 -6.73 4.79
N PRO A 25 -0.22 -7.51 5.52
CA PRO A 25 1.15 -7.80 5.13
C PRO A 25 1.25 -8.31 3.70
N GLY A 26 2.06 -7.63 2.88
CA GLY A 26 2.26 -7.91 1.46
C GLY A 26 1.27 -7.24 0.51
N ASP A 27 0.21 -6.62 1.03
CA ASP A 27 -0.92 -6.14 0.21
C ASP A 27 -1.35 -4.72 0.60
N TRP A 28 -0.58 -3.73 0.15
CA TRP A 28 -0.76 -2.33 0.52
C TRP A 28 -2.06 -1.71 -0.01
N ASP A 29 -2.49 -2.05 -1.22
CA ASP A 29 -3.73 -1.61 -1.85
C ASP A 29 -4.97 -2.24 -1.20
N ALA A 30 -4.78 -3.42 -0.59
CA ALA A 30 -5.77 -4.05 0.25
C ALA A 30 -5.74 -3.54 1.72
N SER A 31 -4.75 -2.75 2.10
CA SER A 31 -4.59 -2.27 3.48
C SER A 31 -5.36 -0.99 3.73
N TYR A 32 -6.32 -1.03 4.67
CA TYR A 32 -7.16 0.14 4.98
C TYR A 32 -6.34 1.36 5.39
N LEU A 33 -5.22 1.17 6.09
CA LEU A 33 -4.28 2.23 6.45
C LEU A 33 -3.87 3.03 5.21
N PHE A 34 -3.36 2.34 4.19
CA PHE A 34 -2.89 2.99 2.97
C PHE A 34 -4.03 3.62 2.17
N VAL A 35 -5.16 2.91 2.07
CA VAL A 35 -6.35 3.42 1.38
C VAL A 35 -6.77 4.77 1.94
N THR A 36 -6.80 4.94 3.27
CA THR A 36 -7.22 6.20 3.90
C THR A 36 -6.27 7.38 3.66
N LEU A 37 -4.97 7.12 3.43
CA LEU A 37 -3.98 8.16 3.15
C LEU A 37 -4.21 8.82 1.78
N PHE A 38 -4.61 8.03 0.78
CA PHE A 38 -4.89 8.50 -0.59
C PHE A 38 -6.32 8.93 -0.85
N ARG A 39 -7.23 8.79 0.12
CA ARG A 39 -8.59 9.27 -0.07
C ARG A 39 -8.59 10.78 -0.29
N PRO A 40 -9.50 11.28 -1.15
CA PRO A 40 -9.77 12.70 -1.31
C PRO A 40 -9.86 13.46 0.00
N ALA A 41 -9.33 14.69 0.07
CA ALA A 41 -9.27 15.46 1.30
C ALA A 41 -10.64 15.73 1.95
N ASP A 42 -11.70 15.77 1.14
CA ASP A 42 -13.10 15.97 1.51
C ASP A 42 -13.82 14.67 1.92
N HIS A 43 -13.18 13.52 1.75
CA HIS A 43 -13.77 12.23 2.11
C HIS A 43 -13.70 12.00 3.63
N ARG A 44 -14.80 11.53 4.24
CA ARG A 44 -14.93 11.34 5.71
C ARG A 44 -13.83 10.47 6.32
N ASP A 45 -13.42 9.44 5.59
CA ASP A 45 -12.40 8.47 6.00
C ASP A 45 -10.98 8.86 5.55
N ALA A 46 -10.78 10.06 5.03
CA ALA A 46 -9.46 10.50 4.59
C ALA A 46 -8.59 10.89 5.76
N MET A 47 -7.31 10.51 5.70
CA MET A 47 -6.35 10.73 6.77
C MET A 47 -5.19 11.64 6.31
N PRO A 48 -4.86 12.70 7.06
CA PRO A 48 -5.57 13.13 8.27
C PRO A 48 -6.97 13.68 7.93
N PRO A 49 -7.91 13.65 8.92
CA PRO A 49 -9.22 14.25 8.75
C PRO A 49 -9.11 15.73 8.40
N GLN A 50 -10.15 16.27 7.75
CA GLN A 50 -10.15 17.67 7.33
C GLN A 50 -9.86 18.60 8.52
N GLY A 51 -8.85 19.46 8.36
CA GLY A 51 -8.42 20.39 9.40
C GLY A 51 -7.74 19.76 10.62
N LYS A 52 -7.30 18.48 10.53
CA LYS A 52 -6.65 17.74 11.62
C LYS A 52 -5.21 17.32 11.29
N GLY A 53 -4.42 18.24 10.76
CA GLY A 53 -3.00 18.05 10.46
C GLY A 53 -2.70 18.06 8.97
N GLU A 54 -1.44 17.79 8.64
CA GLU A 54 -0.92 17.82 7.28
C GLU A 54 -0.94 16.41 6.66
N ARG A 55 -1.15 16.35 5.34
CA ARG A 55 -1.03 15.11 4.58
C ARG A 55 0.42 14.66 4.60
N LEU A 56 0.63 13.35 4.62
CA LEU A 56 1.94 12.78 4.37
C LEU A 56 2.44 13.20 2.98
N THR A 57 3.75 13.36 2.85
CA THR A 57 4.36 13.60 1.53
C THR A 57 4.25 12.34 0.66
N PRO A 58 4.42 12.46 -0.67
CA PRO A 58 4.50 11.29 -1.55
C PRO A 58 5.55 10.28 -1.11
N GLU A 59 6.71 10.75 -0.62
CA GLU A 59 7.83 9.91 -0.18
C GLU A 59 7.50 9.15 1.11
N GLU A 60 6.89 9.83 2.08
CA GLU A 60 6.41 9.21 3.32
C GLU A 60 5.33 8.16 3.03
N THR A 61 4.44 8.48 2.11
CA THR A 61 3.36 7.56 1.74
C THR A 61 3.90 6.35 0.98
N ALA A 62 4.87 6.54 0.08
CA ALA A 62 5.60 5.45 -0.57
C ALA A 62 6.36 4.57 0.44
N MET A 63 6.89 5.15 1.52
CA MET A 63 7.51 4.38 2.60
C MET A 63 6.48 3.50 3.32
N VAL A 64 5.27 4.00 3.59
CA VAL A 64 4.18 3.18 4.15
C VAL A 64 3.77 2.08 3.16
N GLN A 65 3.68 2.39 1.85
CA GLN A 65 3.39 1.41 0.81
C GLN A 65 4.38 0.24 0.84
N LEU A 66 5.67 0.59 0.83
CA LEU A 66 6.76 -0.37 0.78
C LEU A 66 6.81 -1.20 2.05
N TRP A 67 6.72 -0.57 3.22
CA TRP A 67 6.69 -1.28 4.50
C TRP A 67 5.58 -2.34 4.53
N ILE A 68 4.38 -2.01 4.07
CA ILE A 68 3.28 -2.98 3.98
C ILE A 68 3.60 -4.07 2.94
N ALA A 69 4.10 -3.70 1.77
CA ALA A 69 4.45 -4.64 0.70
C ALA A 69 5.55 -5.65 1.11
N GLU A 70 6.49 -5.22 1.97
CA GLU A 70 7.53 -6.06 2.56
C GLU A 70 7.02 -6.96 3.70
N GLY A 71 5.72 -6.91 3.98
CA GLY A 71 5.08 -7.73 5.01
C GLY A 71 4.86 -7.00 6.34
N ALA A 72 4.87 -5.67 6.33
CA ALA A 72 4.61 -4.84 7.50
C ALA A 72 5.44 -5.26 8.72
N THR A 73 6.75 -5.45 8.51
CA THR A 73 7.62 -6.00 9.54
C THR A 73 7.80 -5.03 10.71
N ILE A 74 7.73 -5.56 11.93
CA ILE A 74 7.97 -4.80 13.17
C ILE A 74 8.95 -5.62 14.01
N ASN A 75 10.12 -5.06 14.33
CA ASN A 75 11.20 -5.74 15.07
C ASN A 75 11.56 -7.12 14.49
N GLY A 76 11.65 -7.21 13.16
CA GLY A 76 12.01 -8.44 12.45
C GLY A 76 10.91 -9.52 12.43
N LYS A 77 9.69 -9.20 12.88
CA LYS A 77 8.53 -10.09 12.82
C LYS A 77 7.50 -9.56 11.83
N THR A 78 7.06 -10.43 10.94
CA THR A 78 5.96 -10.18 9.99
C THR A 78 4.66 -10.65 10.64
N GLY A 79 3.57 -9.88 10.49
CA GLY A 79 2.24 -10.39 10.79
C GLY A 79 1.84 -11.53 9.84
N GLU A 80 0.81 -12.30 10.19
CA GLU A 80 0.24 -13.27 9.24
C GLU A 80 -0.24 -12.54 7.98
N LYS A 81 -0.09 -13.19 6.81
CA LYS A 81 -0.61 -12.65 5.55
C LYS A 81 -2.12 -12.45 5.70
N GLY A 82 -2.54 -11.19 5.81
CA GLY A 82 -3.95 -10.86 5.92
C GLY A 82 -4.69 -11.23 4.64
N TYR A 83 -6.00 -11.41 4.77
CA TYR A 83 -6.90 -11.61 3.64
C TYR A 83 -7.88 -10.45 3.61
N MET A 84 -8.07 -9.84 2.45
CA MET A 84 -9.22 -8.97 2.23
C MET A 84 -10.44 -9.86 1.97
N PRO A 85 -11.40 -9.97 2.90
CA PRO A 85 -12.69 -10.59 2.62
C PRO A 85 -13.33 -9.95 1.39
N LYS A 86 -13.95 -10.78 0.54
CA LYS A 86 -14.76 -10.26 -0.59
C LYS A 86 -15.81 -9.31 -0.04
N ALA A 87 -16.16 -8.28 -0.82
CA ALA A 87 -17.20 -7.33 -0.46
C ALA A 87 -18.47 -8.09 0.00
N GLY A 88 -18.84 -7.95 1.27
CA GLY A 88 -19.98 -8.63 1.89
C GLY A 88 -19.66 -9.83 2.80
N GLU A 89 -18.43 -10.36 2.80
CA GLU A 89 -18.01 -11.47 3.68
C GLU A 89 -17.35 -10.98 4.98
N SER A 90 -17.06 -9.68 5.08
CA SER A 90 -16.42 -9.09 6.24
C SER A 90 -17.46 -8.59 7.23
N GLY A 91 -17.42 -9.09 8.47
CA GLY A 91 -17.96 -8.37 9.63
C GLY A 91 -17.28 -7.00 9.89
N PHE A 92 -16.41 -6.55 8.97
CA PHE A 92 -15.96 -5.18 8.85
C PHE A 92 -17.13 -4.31 8.39
N VAL A 93 -17.99 -3.97 9.34
CA VAL A 93 -18.86 -2.80 9.22
C VAL A 93 -17.95 -1.56 9.24
N ALA A 94 -17.35 -1.23 8.09
CA ALA A 94 -17.42 0.17 7.70
C ALA A 94 -18.90 0.47 7.77
N ASN A 95 -19.37 1.32 8.70
CA ASN A 95 -20.80 1.63 8.78
C ASN A 95 -21.25 2.00 7.36
N VAL A 96 -21.96 1.05 6.74
CA VAL A 96 -22.49 1.14 5.39
C VAL A 96 -23.77 1.93 5.56
N ASP A 97 -23.63 3.19 5.94
CA ASP A 97 -24.70 4.15 5.81
C ASP A 97 -24.79 4.46 4.32
N ASP A 98 -25.52 3.60 3.60
CA ASP A 98 -26.36 3.80 2.40
C ASP A 98 -26.15 5.05 1.52
N ARG A 99 -24.92 5.50 1.33
CA ARG A 99 -24.56 6.57 0.39
C ARG A 99 -23.28 6.25 -0.35
N GLY A 100 -23.47 5.59 -1.49
CA GLY A 100 -22.52 5.63 -2.59
C GLY A 100 -21.62 4.41 -2.62
N GLY A 101 -22.00 3.44 -3.47
CA GLY A 101 -21.11 2.41 -3.95
C GLY A 101 -19.77 3.00 -4.37
N THR A 102 -18.73 2.31 -3.96
CA THR A 102 -17.31 2.58 -4.17
C THR A 102 -16.99 2.85 -5.64
N GLN A 103 -17.12 4.11 -6.08
CA GLN A 103 -16.36 4.61 -7.23
C GLN A 103 -14.97 5.00 -6.72
N MET A 104 -14.12 4.00 -6.51
CA MET A 104 -12.67 4.17 -6.40
C MET A 104 -12.02 4.36 -7.78
N ALA A 105 -12.77 4.83 -8.78
CA ALA A 105 -12.32 4.83 -10.17
C ALA A 105 -11.55 6.08 -10.61
N GLU A 106 -11.63 7.25 -9.95
CA GLU A 106 -11.23 8.49 -10.67
C GLU A 106 -10.41 9.54 -9.90
N ARG A 107 -9.96 9.28 -8.66
CA ARG A 107 -8.81 10.01 -8.11
C ARG A 107 -7.67 9.01 -7.96
N GLY A 108 -6.93 8.87 -9.06
CA GLY A 108 -5.94 7.84 -9.29
C GLY A 108 -5.00 7.67 -8.09
N LEU A 109 -4.79 6.41 -7.72
CA LEU A 109 -3.54 6.02 -7.06
C LEU A 109 -2.38 6.68 -7.84
N PRO A 110 -1.33 7.16 -7.16
CA PRO A 110 -0.18 7.77 -7.83
C PRO A 110 0.27 6.87 -8.98
N GLU A 111 0.77 7.42 -10.09
CA GLU A 111 1.05 6.64 -11.31
C GLU A 111 2.00 5.44 -11.04
N LEU A 112 2.90 5.60 -10.07
CA LEU A 112 3.78 4.55 -9.53
C LEU A 112 3.02 3.34 -8.97
N ALA A 113 1.85 3.57 -8.38
CA ALA A 113 1.00 2.57 -7.75
C ALA A 113 0.09 1.80 -8.72
N GLN A 114 0.11 2.12 -10.02
CA GLN A 114 -0.62 1.36 -11.04
C GLN A 114 0.23 0.20 -11.62
N PRO A 115 -0.35 -1.00 -11.79
CA PRO A 115 0.30 -2.06 -12.55
C PRO A 115 0.56 -1.62 -13.99
N ARG A 116 1.81 -1.72 -14.44
CA ARG A 116 2.22 -1.42 -15.82
C ARG A 116 3.13 -2.52 -16.36
N GLU A 117 3.40 -2.49 -17.67
CA GLU A 117 4.30 -3.44 -18.30
C GLU A 117 5.77 -3.05 -18.10
N TRP A 118 6.57 -4.01 -17.64
CA TRP A 118 8.01 -3.92 -17.47
C TRP A 118 8.68 -4.92 -18.37
N THR A 119 9.61 -4.45 -19.20
CA THR A 119 10.36 -5.27 -20.15
C THR A 119 11.84 -5.23 -19.80
N ASN A 120 12.49 -6.40 -19.80
CA ASN A 120 13.92 -6.51 -19.57
C ASN A 120 14.74 -6.40 -20.87
N THR A 121 16.07 -6.36 -20.76
CA THR A 121 17.00 -6.34 -21.90
C THR A 121 16.97 -7.61 -22.76
N GLU A 122 16.39 -8.71 -22.25
CA GLU A 122 16.17 -9.96 -23.00
C GLU A 122 14.83 -9.97 -23.77
N GLY A 123 14.02 -8.91 -23.68
CA GLY A 123 12.70 -8.82 -24.31
C GLY A 123 11.58 -9.58 -23.59
N LYS A 124 11.79 -10.04 -22.36
CA LYS A 124 10.75 -10.62 -21.50
C LYS A 124 9.96 -9.51 -20.82
N THR A 125 8.64 -9.61 -20.87
CA THR A 125 7.72 -8.62 -20.29
C THR A 125 6.94 -9.22 -19.13
N ILE A 126 6.73 -8.40 -18.08
CA ILE A 126 5.88 -8.70 -16.94
C ILE A 126 4.92 -7.53 -16.67
N THR A 127 3.78 -7.80 -16.05
CA THR A 127 2.91 -6.74 -15.51
C THR A 127 3.15 -6.61 -14.02
N ALA A 128 3.60 -5.44 -13.57
CA ALA A 128 3.92 -5.19 -12.17
C ALA A 128 3.70 -3.71 -11.80
N THR A 129 3.50 -3.46 -10.51
CA THR A 129 3.47 -2.11 -9.94
C THR A 129 4.86 -1.73 -9.42
N LEU A 130 5.36 -0.54 -9.73
CA LEU A 130 6.62 -0.04 -9.17
C LEU A 130 6.38 0.50 -7.77
N LEU A 131 6.98 -0.14 -6.77
CA LEU A 131 6.88 0.32 -5.39
C LEU A 131 7.86 1.45 -5.11
N ARG A 132 9.12 1.30 -5.52
CA ARG A 132 10.21 2.27 -5.35
C ARG A 132 11.43 1.86 -6.18
N VAL A 133 12.30 2.82 -6.47
CA VAL A 133 13.69 2.57 -6.88
C VAL A 133 14.60 2.86 -5.69
N GLU A 134 15.38 1.86 -5.27
CA GLU A 134 16.43 1.97 -4.26
C GLU A 134 17.77 1.73 -4.91
N ASP A 135 18.65 2.73 -4.87
CA ASP A 135 19.98 2.70 -5.51
C ASP A 135 19.87 2.28 -6.99
N ASP A 136 20.27 1.03 -7.31
CA ASP A 136 20.24 0.45 -8.65
C ASP A 136 19.18 -0.65 -8.82
N VAL A 137 18.16 -0.68 -7.95
CA VAL A 137 17.16 -1.75 -7.89
C VAL A 137 15.74 -1.19 -7.89
N ALA A 138 14.91 -1.66 -8.82
CA ALA A 138 13.48 -1.45 -8.84
C ALA A 138 12.75 -2.54 -8.02
N LEU A 139 11.89 -2.13 -7.10
CA LEU A 139 10.98 -3.00 -6.36
C LEU A 139 9.66 -3.12 -7.14
N LEU A 140 9.42 -4.26 -7.76
CA LEU A 140 8.25 -4.52 -8.61
C LEU A 140 7.29 -5.50 -7.93
N LYS A 141 6.05 -5.09 -7.66
CA LYS A 141 4.97 -5.97 -7.15
C LYS A 141 4.21 -6.60 -8.31
N LEU A 142 4.25 -7.92 -8.43
CA LEU A 142 3.41 -8.67 -9.36
C LEU A 142 1.94 -8.74 -8.89
N ALA A 143 1.03 -9.05 -9.80
CA ALA A 143 -0.40 -9.22 -9.49
C ALA A 143 -0.69 -10.31 -8.44
N ASN A 144 0.21 -11.27 -8.24
CA ASN A 144 0.09 -12.29 -7.19
C ASN A 144 0.52 -11.81 -5.79
N GLY A 145 0.89 -10.52 -5.67
CA GLY A 145 1.38 -9.90 -4.44
C GLY A 145 2.86 -10.12 -4.16
N GLN A 146 3.58 -10.84 -5.01
CA GLN A 146 5.02 -11.05 -4.82
C GLN A 146 5.81 -9.81 -5.23
N VAL A 147 6.68 -9.35 -4.33
CA VAL A 147 7.62 -8.25 -4.60
C VAL A 147 8.93 -8.83 -5.11
N TYR A 148 9.38 -8.35 -6.27
CA TYR A 148 10.65 -8.69 -6.89
C TYR A 148 11.59 -7.48 -6.86
N ARG A 149 12.81 -7.71 -6.40
CA ARG A 149 13.93 -6.76 -6.51
C ARG A 149 14.60 -7.00 -7.86
N TYR A 150 14.45 -6.06 -8.79
CA TYR A 150 14.95 -6.19 -10.15
C TYR A 150 16.00 -5.11 -10.46
N PRO A 151 17.22 -5.47 -10.89
CA PRO A 151 18.26 -4.51 -11.24
C PRO A 151 17.83 -3.58 -12.40
N ILE A 152 17.98 -2.26 -12.23
CA ILE A 152 17.53 -1.28 -13.22
C ILE A 152 18.35 -1.33 -14.51
N ASP A 153 19.62 -1.75 -14.42
CA ASP A 153 20.53 -1.95 -15.56
C ASP A 153 20.05 -3.04 -16.53
N LYS A 154 19.28 -4.01 -16.01
CA LYS A 154 18.67 -5.10 -16.78
C LYS A 154 17.28 -4.76 -17.32
N LEU A 155 16.72 -3.61 -16.99
CA LEU A 155 15.49 -3.13 -17.62
C LEU A 155 15.78 -2.59 -19.03
N SER A 156 14.80 -2.73 -19.91
CA SER A 156 14.81 -2.06 -21.21
C SER A 156 14.82 -0.54 -21.04
N GLU A 157 15.32 0.20 -22.04
CA GLU A 157 15.32 1.67 -21.99
C GLU A 157 13.91 2.25 -21.80
N GLN A 158 12.90 1.63 -22.43
CA GLN A 158 11.49 2.00 -22.22
C GLN A 158 11.07 1.86 -20.75
N SER A 159 11.40 0.73 -20.12
CA SER A 159 11.09 0.52 -18.71
C SER A 159 11.93 1.37 -17.76
N LYS A 160 13.15 1.77 -18.15
CA LYS A 160 13.96 2.71 -17.38
C LYS A 160 13.37 4.12 -17.36
N VAL A 161 12.80 4.58 -18.48
CA VAL A 161 12.09 5.87 -18.53
C VAL A 161 10.90 5.86 -17.56
N ALA A 162 10.15 4.76 -17.53
CA ALA A 162 9.00 4.56 -16.64
C ALA A 162 9.35 4.52 -15.13
N LEU A 163 10.64 4.48 -14.75
CA LEU A 163 11.07 4.57 -13.34
C LEU A 163 11.04 6.00 -12.80
N ASN A 164 11.11 7.01 -13.67
CA ASN A 164 11.26 8.42 -13.31
C ASN A 164 10.01 9.27 -13.64
N GLU A 165 8.92 8.63 -14.10
CA GLU A 165 7.60 9.23 -14.38
C GLU A 165 6.65 9.07 -13.19
#